data_AF-A0A6A3K5L7-F1
#
_entry.id   AF-A0A6A3K5L7-F1
#
_cell.length_a   1.000
_cell.length_b   1.000
_cell.length_c   1.000
_cell.angle_alpha   90.00
_cell.angle_beta   90.00
_cell.angle_gamma   90.00
#
_symmetry.space_group_name_H-M   'P 1'
#
loop_
_entity.id
_entity.type
_entity.pdbx_description
1 polymer ?
#
loop_
_entity_poly.entity_id
_entity_poly.type
_entity_poly.pdbx_seq_one_letter_code
_entity_poly.pdbx_strand_id
1 'polypeptide(L)'
;MSFTVRQKHETPALVERVGVTITSRQLGIARPTLYDWNKQAAAIQAFKGHATSKTLKGQGRKETFPGVSDLLTYMKDVRREEAA
;
A
#
# COMPACT_ATOMS: atom_id res chain seq x y z
N MET A 1 -14.96 0.46 2.82
CA MET A 1 -14.38 0.86 4.13
C MET A 1 -12.86 0.84 4.01
N SER A 2 -12.16 1.86 4.54
CA SER A 2 -10.70 1.94 4.48
C SER A 2 -10.09 1.73 5.86
N PHE A 3 -9.18 0.76 6.01
CA PHE A 3 -8.50 0.48 7.27
C PHE A 3 -7.17 1.23 7.37
N THR A 4 -6.83 1.71 8.57
CA THR A 4 -5.53 2.35 8.83
C THR A 4 -4.42 1.32 8.96
N VAL A 5 -3.18 1.73 8.72
CA VAL A 5 -2.02 0.86 8.90
C VAL A 5 -1.88 0.40 10.35
N ARG A 6 -2.26 1.24 11.33
CA ARG A 6 -2.36 0.84 12.74
C ARG A 6 -3.23 -0.41 12.93
N GLN A 7 -4.46 -0.40 12.38
CA GLN A 7 -5.35 -1.56 12.46
C GLN A 7 -4.73 -2.79 11.79
N LYS A 8 -4.03 -2.59 10.67
CA LYS A 8 -3.31 -3.67 9.98
C LYS A 8 -2.17 -4.26 10.80
N HIS A 9 -1.48 -3.49 11.64
CA HIS A 9 -0.43 -4.00 12.53
C HIS A 9 -0.97 -4.75 13.75
N GLU A 10 -2.11 -4.31 14.30
CA GLU A 10 -2.70 -4.92 15.50
C GLU A 10 -3.41 -6.25 15.19
N THR A 11 -3.79 -6.47 13.92
CA THR A 11 -4.57 -7.63 13.49
C THR A 11 -3.79 -8.96 13.46
N PRO A 12 -2.56 -9.06 12.91
CA PRO A 12 -1.79 -10.31 12.89
C PRO A 12 -1.59 -10.94 14.26
N ALA A 13 -1.29 -10.13 15.28
CA ALA A 13 -1.14 -10.61 16.65
C ALA A 13 -2.43 -11.22 17.22
N LEU A 14 -3.60 -10.71 16.80
CA LEU A 14 -4.89 -11.29 17.16
C LEU A 14 -5.14 -12.59 16.39
N VAL A 15 -4.81 -12.63 15.09
CA VAL A 15 -4.97 -13.82 14.25
C VAL A 15 -4.13 -15.00 14.77
N GLU A 16 -2.89 -14.76 15.20
CA GLU A 16 -2.03 -15.80 15.79
C GLU A 16 -2.60 -16.36 17.10
N ARG A 17 -3.27 -15.53 17.90
CA ARG A 17 -3.83 -15.94 19.21
C ARG A 17 -5.16 -16.68 19.11
N VAL A 18 -6.07 -16.23 18.24
CA VAL A 18 -7.47 -16.71 18.21
C VAL A 18 -7.92 -17.23 16.85
N GLY A 19 -7.11 -17.08 15.81
CA GLY A 19 -7.42 -17.51 14.45
C GLY A 19 -8.33 -16.57 13.67
N VAL A 20 -8.24 -16.66 12.34
CA VAL A 20 -8.87 -15.74 11.37
C VAL A 20 -10.39 -15.60 11.56
N THR A 21 -11.09 -16.68 11.87
CA THR A 21 -12.56 -16.68 11.98
C THR A 21 -13.04 -15.88 13.19
N ILE A 22 -12.38 -16.03 14.34
CA ILE A 22 -12.71 -15.29 15.56
C ILE A 22 -12.31 -13.83 15.40
N THR A 23 -11.12 -13.56 14.87
CA THR A 23 -10.65 -12.19 14.57
C THR A 23 -11.60 -11.45 13.62
N SER A 24 -12.08 -12.12 12.57
CA SER A 24 -13.06 -11.55 11.64
C SER A 24 -14.34 -11.11 12.34
N ARG A 25 -14.88 -11.95 13.23
CA ARG A 25 -16.07 -11.64 14.01
C ARG A 25 -15.83 -10.52 15.03
N GLN A 26 -14.68 -10.53 15.71
CA GLN A 26 -14.34 -9.53 16.74
C GLN A 26 -14.10 -8.14 16.14
N LEU A 27 -13.38 -8.05 15.02
CA LEU A 27 -13.02 -6.77 14.40
C LEU A 27 -14.03 -6.31 13.34
N GLY A 28 -15.01 -7.15 12.98
CA GLY A 28 -15.94 -6.88 11.87
C GLY A 28 -15.26 -6.80 10.50
N ILE A 29 -14.09 -7.42 10.35
CA ILE A 29 -13.30 -7.41 9.11
C ILE A 29 -13.59 -8.68 8.32
N ALA A 30 -13.83 -8.55 7.02
CA ALA A 30 -14.07 -9.70 6.15
C ALA A 30 -12.86 -10.66 6.12
N ARG A 31 -13.12 -11.97 6.16
CA ARG A 31 -12.07 -13.01 6.13
C ARG A 31 -11.10 -12.87 4.94
N PRO A 32 -11.55 -12.59 3.69
CA PRO A 32 -10.64 -12.36 2.57
C PRO A 32 -9.61 -11.25 2.84
N THR A 33 -10.05 -10.14 3.44
CA THR A 33 -9.17 -9.03 3.81
C THR A 33 -8.09 -9.45 4.81
N LEU A 34 -8.44 -10.30 5.78
CA LEU A 34 -7.48 -10.83 6.75
C LEU A 34 -6.45 -11.75 6.08
N TYR A 35 -6.87 -12.58 5.12
CA TYR A 35 -5.94 -13.40 4.34
C TYR A 35 -4.98 -12.56 3.49
N ASP A 36 -5.49 -11.52 2.83
CA ASP A 36 -4.67 -10.58 2.06
C ASP A 36 -3.63 -9.87 2.94
N TRP A 37 -4.02 -9.48 4.15
CA TRP A 37 -3.08 -8.86 5.10
C TRP A 37 -2.05 -9.84 5.61
N ASN A 38 -2.42 -11.11 5.83
CA ASN A 38 -1.45 -12.13 6.19
C ASN A 38 -0.43 -12.35 5.05
N LYS A 39 -0.89 -12.37 3.79
CA LYS A 39 0.00 -12.41 2.61
C LYS A 39 0.91 -11.18 2.51
N GLN A 40 0.45 -10.02 2.97
CA GLN A 40 1.20 -8.76 3.00
C GLN A 40 1.89 -8.48 4.35
N ALA A 41 1.94 -9.45 5.27
CA ALA A 41 2.36 -9.21 6.65
C ALA A 41 3.76 -8.61 6.75
N ALA A 42 4.72 -9.11 5.96
CA ALA A 42 6.08 -8.56 5.91
C ALA A 42 6.10 -7.10 5.45
N ALA A 43 5.30 -6.74 4.43
CA ALA A 43 5.21 -5.36 3.93
C ALA A 43 4.50 -4.43 4.91
N ILE A 44 3.48 -4.94 5.63
CA ILE A 44 2.81 -4.20 6.71
C ILE A 44 3.81 -3.95 7.84
N GLN A 45 4.52 -4.97 8.32
CA GLN A 45 5.52 -4.85 9.39
C GLN A 45 6.69 -3.93 9.02
N ALA A 46 7.15 -3.96 7.77
CA ALA A 46 8.24 -3.11 7.28
C ALA A 46 7.84 -1.64 7.07
N PHE A 47 6.55 -1.30 7.11
CA PHE A 47 6.09 0.05 6.85
C PHE A 47 6.42 1.01 7.99
N LYS A 48 7.28 2.00 7.70
CA LYS A 48 7.71 3.04 8.65
C LYS A 48 6.96 4.38 8.51
N GLY A 49 5.91 4.43 7.68
CA GLY A 49 5.12 5.65 7.50
C GLY A 49 4.14 5.91 8.64
N HIS A 50 3.35 6.98 8.52
CA HIS A 50 2.42 7.38 9.58
C HIS A 50 1.33 6.33 9.82
N ALA A 51 1.05 6.00 11.10
CA ALA A 51 0.14 4.93 11.50
C ALA A 51 -1.33 5.14 11.06
N THR A 52 -1.75 6.40 10.87
CA THR A 52 -3.08 6.74 10.33
C THR A 52 -3.16 6.66 8.80
N SER A 53 -2.03 6.42 8.12
CA SER A 53 -2.01 6.18 6.67
C SER A 53 -2.94 5.00 6.34
N LYS A 54 -3.66 5.11 5.23
CA LYS A 54 -4.53 4.04 4.72
C LYS A 54 -3.79 3.10 3.77
N THR A 55 -2.68 3.57 3.19
CA THR A 55 -1.85 2.81 2.25
C THR A 55 -0.45 2.62 2.80
N LEU A 56 0.22 1.54 2.38
CA LEU A 56 1.61 1.27 2.71
C LEU A 56 2.58 2.14 1.87
N LYS A 57 2.06 3.14 1.12
CA LYS A 57 2.79 3.90 0.08
C LYS A 57 3.49 2.97 -0.93
N GLY A 58 4.05 3.48 -2.02
CA GLY A 58 4.68 2.65 -3.06
C GLY A 58 3.72 1.79 -3.93
N GLN A 59 2.43 1.71 -3.58
CA GLN A 59 1.36 1.18 -4.45
C GLN A 59 0.90 2.19 -5.52
N GLY A 60 1.74 3.18 -5.83
CA GLY A 60 1.48 4.12 -6.91
C GLY A 60 1.44 3.42 -8.26
N ARG A 61 0.97 4.15 -9.29
CA ARG A 61 0.93 3.64 -10.66
C ARG A 61 2.31 3.09 -11.03
N LYS A 62 2.40 1.77 -11.23
CA LYS A 62 3.61 1.16 -11.79
C LYS A 62 3.81 1.74 -13.18
N GLU A 63 5.01 2.22 -13.47
CA GLU A 63 5.37 2.65 -14.82
C GLU A 63 5.16 1.46 -15.77
N THR A 64 4.17 1.60 -16.65
CA THR A 64 3.85 0.59 -17.66
C THR A 64 4.80 0.69 -18.86
N PHE A 65 5.29 1.91 -19.11
CA PHE A 65 6.23 2.21 -20.16
C PHE A 65 7.59 2.55 -19.54
N PRO A 66 8.68 1.87 -19.92
CA PRO A 66 10.01 2.24 -19.47
C PRO A 66 10.42 3.59 -20.10
N GLY A 67 10.99 4.49 -19.31
CA GLY A 67 11.55 5.76 -19.82
C GLY A 67 10.56 6.93 -19.94
N VAL A 68 9.47 6.95 -19.14
CA VAL A 68 8.59 8.13 -19.08
C VAL A 68 9.38 9.38 -18.62
N SER A 69 10.33 9.21 -17.70
CA SER A 69 11.22 10.30 -17.26
C SER A 69 12.05 10.88 -18.43
N ASP A 70 12.58 10.01 -19.30
CA ASP A 70 13.41 10.42 -20.43
C ASP A 70 12.57 11.13 -21.50
N LEU A 71 11.38 10.58 -21.80
CA LEU A 71 10.44 11.21 -22.72
C LEU A 71 9.99 12.59 -22.22
N LEU A 72 9.67 12.73 -20.93
CA LEU A 72 9.29 14.01 -20.34
C LEU A 72 10.45 15.02 -20.36
N THR A 73 11.69 14.55 -20.19
CA THR A 73 12.88 15.41 -20.30
C THR A 73 13.03 15.93 -21.72
N TYR A 74 12.98 15.05 -22.71
CA TYR A 74 13.01 15.43 -24.12
C TYR A 74 11.92 16.46 -24.47
N MET A 75 10.67 16.21 -24.06
CA MET A 75 9.56 17.12 -24.33
C MET A 75 9.76 18.51 -23.68
N LYS A 76 10.38 18.57 -22.50
CA LYS A 76 10.70 19.83 -21.84
C LYS A 76 11.81 20.58 -22.56
N ASP A 77 12.83 19.87 -23.01
CA ASP A 77 13.97 20.46 -23.72
C ASP A 77 13.51 21.06 -25.06
N VAL A 78 12.72 20.32 -25.85
CA VAL A 78 12.10 20.84 -27.08
C VAL A 78 11.29 22.11 -26.82
N ARG A 79 10.47 22.12 -25.77
CA ARG A 79 9.65 23.29 -25.44
C ARG A 79 10.46 24.49 -24.94
N ARG A 80 11.67 24.26 -24.42
CA ARG A 80 12.59 25.31 -24.00
C ARG A 80 13.32 25.91 -25.19
N GLU A 81 13.68 25.09 -26.17
CA GLU A 81 14.29 25.53 -27.43
C GLU A 81 13.30 26.31 -28.30
N GLU A 82 12.03 25.91 -28.35
CA GLU A 82 10.98 26.64 -29.07
C GLU A 82 10.64 28.00 -28.44
N ALA A 83 10.97 28.21 -27.17
CA ALA A 83 10.71 29.45 -26.44
C ALA A 83 11.89 30.44 -26.44
N ALA A 84 13.01 30.08 -27.06
CA ALA A 84 14.22 30.89 -27.22
C ALA A 84 14.26 31.58 -28.59
#